data_AF-A0A258T1P3-F1
#
_entry.id   AF-A0A258T1P3-F1
#
_cell.length_a   1.000
_cell.length_b   1.000
_cell.length_c   1.000
_cell.angle_alpha   90.00
_cell.angle_beta   90.00
_cell.angle_gamma   90.00
#
_symmetry.space_group_name_H-M   'P 1'
#
loop_
_entity.id
_entity.type
_entity.pdbx_description
1 polymer ?
#
loop_
_entity_poly.entity_id
_entity_poly.type
_entity_poly.pdbx_seq_one_letter_code
_entity_poly.pdbx_strand_id
1 'polypeptide(L)'
;MSGGERALVFYSRVDVAGPWAQALRDQMPDLDVRIAPDTGDPAEVRYALVWKPPHGFFNEFQNLELVVNLGAGVDALMARDDLPNVPITRVSDPDMGRMMASFVLMAVLRHARN
;
A
#
# COMPACT_ATOMS: atom_id res chain seq x y z
N MET A 1 11.25 25.30 9.73
CA MET A 1 10.13 24.52 10.28
C MET A 1 10.58 23.07 10.28
N SER A 2 10.90 22.51 11.45
CA SER A 2 11.44 21.15 11.56
C SER A 2 10.41 20.14 11.08
N GLY A 3 10.72 19.42 9.99
CA GLY A 3 9.93 18.26 9.59
C GLY A 3 10.10 17.19 10.65
N GLY A 4 9.09 17.03 11.52
CA GLY A 4 9.05 15.87 12.40
C GLY A 4 8.97 14.61 11.55
N GLU A 5 9.73 13.58 11.92
CA GLU A 5 9.71 12.26 11.29
C GLU A 5 8.26 11.82 11.03
N ARG A 6 7.92 11.56 9.77
CA ARG A 6 6.59 11.10 9.39
C ARG A 6 6.71 9.62 9.06
N ALA A 7 6.03 8.77 9.83
CA ALA A 7 6.09 7.34 9.58
C ALA A 7 5.04 6.90 8.56
N LEU A 8 5.43 5.98 7.69
CA LEU A 8 4.57 5.22 6.80
C LEU A 8 4.50 3.78 7.29
N VAL A 9 3.27 3.28 7.51
CA VAL A 9 3.04 1.86 7.78
C VAL A 9 2.74 1.11 6.49
N PHE A 10 3.45 0.01 6.27
CA PHE A 10 3.21 -0.93 5.18
C PHE A 10 2.44 -2.15 5.69
N TYR A 11 1.39 -2.56 4.97
CA TYR A 11 0.72 -3.84 5.19
C TYR A 11 0.34 -4.51 3.86
N SER A 12 0.78 -5.75 3.66
CA SER A 12 0.21 -6.66 2.67
C SER A 12 0.60 -8.10 3.02
N ARG A 13 -0.29 -9.05 2.69
CA ARG A 13 0.01 -10.49 2.80
C ARG A 13 0.54 -11.11 1.51
N VAL A 14 0.45 -10.39 0.38
CA VAL A 14 0.81 -10.90 -0.95
C VAL A 14 1.98 -10.13 -1.58
N ASP A 15 2.31 -8.97 -1.02
CA ASP A 15 3.44 -8.15 -1.45
C ASP A 15 4.62 -8.32 -0.50
N VAL A 16 5.83 -8.34 -1.05
CA VAL A 16 7.05 -8.45 -0.26
C VAL A 16 7.45 -7.07 0.25
N ALA A 17 7.44 -6.88 1.57
CA ALA A 17 7.67 -5.56 2.18
C ALA A 17 9.09 -5.00 1.95
N GLY A 18 10.12 -5.86 1.87
CA GLY A 18 11.52 -5.43 1.75
C GLY A 18 11.81 -4.51 0.55
N PRO A 19 11.48 -4.93 -0.69
CA PRO A 19 11.64 -4.09 -1.88
C PRO A 19 10.86 -2.77 -1.81
N TRP A 20 9.63 -2.79 -1.26
CA TRP A 20 8.84 -1.57 -1.04
C TRP A 20 9.53 -0.61 -0.07
N ALA A 21 9.97 -1.12 1.08
CA ALA A 21 10.64 -0.32 2.09
C ALA A 21 11.96 0.26 1.59
N GLN A 22 12.74 -0.52 0.83
CA GLN A 22 13.98 -0.02 0.22
C GLN A 22 13.68 1.07 -0.82
N ALA A 23 12.78 0.82 -1.76
CA ALA A 23 12.45 1.79 -2.81
C ALA A 23 11.90 3.10 -2.24
N LEU A 24 11.07 3.03 -1.19
CA LEU A 24 10.55 4.21 -0.50
C LEU A 24 11.66 5.01 0.18
N ARG A 25 12.59 4.35 0.89
CA ARG A 25 13.73 5.05 1.54
C ARG A 25 14.69 5.66 0.52
N ASP A 26 14.90 5.00 -0.62
CA ASP A 26 15.75 5.52 -1.69
C ASP A 26 15.18 6.82 -2.29
N GLN A 27 13.86 6.92 -2.43
CA GLN A 27 13.18 8.09 -2.98
C GLN A 27 12.83 9.14 -1.93
N MET A 28 12.65 8.73 -0.68
CA MET A 28 12.27 9.58 0.45
C MET A 28 13.13 9.20 1.67
N PRO A 29 14.39 9.68 1.75
CA PRO A 29 15.33 9.28 2.80
C PRO A 29 14.87 9.61 4.22
N ASP A 30 14.06 10.66 4.37
CA ASP A 30 13.51 11.10 5.66
C ASP A 30 12.22 10.36 6.06
N LEU A 31 11.73 9.43 5.21
CA LEU A 31 10.52 8.67 5.49
C LEU A 31 10.86 7.44 6.35
N ASP A 32 10.29 7.40 7.55
CA ASP A 32 10.36 6.22 8.41
C ASP A 32 9.36 5.16 7.93
N VAL A 33 9.86 4.13 7.25
CA VAL A 33 9.03 3.02 6.74
C VAL A 33 9.00 1.88 7.74
N ARG A 34 7.81 1.63 8.29
CA ARG A 34 7.51 0.58 9.28
C ARG A 34 6.65 -0.51 8.66
N ILE A 35 6.88 -1.76 9.06
CA ILE A 35 6.21 -2.94 8.46
C ILE A 35 5.33 -3.57 9.52
N ALA A 36 4.00 -3.53 9.32
CA ALA A 36 3.06 -4.13 10.25
C ALA A 36 3.34 -5.65 10.43
N PRO A 37 3.21 -6.19 11.65
CA PRO A 37 2.63 -5.54 12.84
C PRO A 37 3.61 -4.69 13.67
N ASP A 38 4.88 -4.56 13.29
CA ASP A 38 5.86 -3.78 14.04
C ASP A 38 5.83 -2.30 13.59
N THR A 39 5.03 -1.49 14.28
CA THR A 39 4.67 -0.12 13.88
C THR A 39 5.19 0.97 14.81
N GLY A 40 5.90 0.62 15.89
CA GLY A 40 6.38 1.58 16.88
C GLY A 40 5.24 2.36 17.55
N ASP A 41 5.42 3.65 17.80
CA ASP A 41 4.34 4.52 18.30
C ASP A 41 3.33 4.83 17.17
N PRO A 42 2.06 4.39 17.27
CA PRO A 42 1.05 4.66 16.26
C PRO A 42 0.71 6.14 16.06
N ALA A 43 0.99 6.99 17.05
CA ALA A 43 0.78 8.44 16.94
C ALA A 43 1.72 9.12 15.94
N GLU A 44 2.85 8.47 15.59
CA GLU A 44 3.82 8.97 14.62
C GLU A 44 3.47 8.60 13.17
N VAL A 45 2.54 7.65 12.98
CA VAL A 45 2.12 7.16 11.67
C VAL A 45 1.19 8.17 11.00
N ARG A 46 1.65 8.73 9.87
CA ARG A 46 0.90 9.68 9.04
C ARG A 46 0.41 9.06 7.74
N TYR A 47 1.04 7.99 7.29
CA TYR A 47 0.75 7.39 5.99
C TYR A 47 0.54 5.88 6.11
N ALA A 48 -0.42 5.33 5.35
CA ALA A 48 -0.65 3.89 5.26
C ALA A 48 -0.56 3.43 3.81
N LEU A 49 0.36 2.50 3.51
CA LEU A 49 0.46 1.81 2.23
C LEU A 49 -0.01 0.37 2.40
N VAL A 50 -1.19 0.05 1.86
CA VAL A 50 -1.90 -1.16 2.27
C VAL A 50 -2.50 -1.97 1.11
N TRP A 51 -2.56 -3.28 1.31
CA TRP A 51 -3.38 -4.21 0.55
C TRP A 51 -4.19 -5.10 1.49
N LYS A 52 -5.52 -4.98 1.44
CA LYS A 52 -6.47 -5.78 2.24
C LYS A 52 -6.03 -5.95 3.72
N PRO A 53 -5.84 -4.86 4.48
CA PRO A 53 -5.49 -4.92 5.89
C PRO A 53 -6.59 -5.60 6.73
N PRO A 54 -6.26 -6.13 7.92
CA PRO A 54 -7.25 -6.73 8.81
C PRO A 54 -8.30 -5.68 9.23
N HIS A 55 -9.48 -6.13 9.64
CA HIS A 55 -10.51 -5.22 10.17
C HIS A 55 -10.01 -4.51 11.44
N GLY A 56 -10.31 -3.21 11.57
CA GLY A 56 -9.85 -2.38 12.67
C GLY A 56 -8.40 -1.88 12.55
N PHE A 57 -7.71 -2.18 11.44
CA PHE A 57 -6.31 -1.80 11.22
C PHE A 57 -6.09 -0.29 11.34
N PHE A 58 -7.01 0.52 10.81
CA PHE A 58 -6.83 1.98 10.82
C PHE A 58 -7.15 2.62 12.17
N ASN A 59 -7.84 1.93 13.07
CA ASN A 59 -8.24 2.45 14.39
C ASN A 59 -7.03 2.77 15.28
N GLU A 60 -5.89 2.12 15.02
CA GLU A 60 -4.65 2.34 15.75
C GLU A 60 -3.97 3.68 15.37
N PHE A 61 -4.18 4.15 14.14
CA PHE A 61 -3.46 5.29 13.56
C PHE A 61 -4.35 6.54 13.50
N GLN A 62 -4.54 7.19 14.65
CA GLN A 62 -5.42 8.36 14.79
C GLN A 62 -4.95 9.60 14.00
N ASN A 63 -3.69 9.59 13.58
CA ASN A 63 -2.97 10.71 13.00
C ASN A 63 -2.74 10.57 11.49
N LEU A 64 -3.44 9.63 10.84
CA LEU A 64 -3.33 9.41 9.40
C LEU A 64 -3.71 10.67 8.60
N GLU A 65 -2.94 10.91 7.55
CA GLU A 65 -3.11 11.99 6.59
C GLU A 65 -3.35 11.45 5.16
N LEU A 66 -2.98 10.19 4.89
CA LEU A 66 -3.12 9.55 3.58
C LEU A 66 -3.18 8.03 3.69
N VAL A 67 -4.08 7.41 2.92
CA VAL A 67 -4.07 5.98 2.65
C VAL A 67 -3.77 5.73 1.17
N VAL A 68 -2.84 4.82 0.89
CA VAL A 68 -2.43 4.40 -0.46
C VAL A 68 -2.75 2.92 -0.61
N ASN A 69 -3.63 2.59 -1.55
CA ASN A 69 -3.93 1.21 -1.90
C ASN A 69 -2.90 0.66 -2.89
N LEU A 70 -2.31 -0.49 -2.57
CA LEU A 70 -1.26 -1.14 -3.37
C LEU A 70 -1.74 -1.68 -4.74
N GLY A 71 -3.06 -1.82 -4.95
CA GLY A 71 -3.59 -2.32 -6.21
C GLY A 71 -4.35 -1.29 -7.04
N ALA A 72 -4.68 -1.68 -8.28
CA ALA A 72 -5.42 -0.85 -9.23
C ALA A 72 -6.88 -0.61 -8.82
N GLY A 73 -7.52 -1.57 -8.14
CA GLY A 73 -8.89 -1.47 -7.64
C GLY A 73 -8.91 -1.05 -6.17
N VAL A 74 -9.80 -0.13 -5.81
CA VAL A 74 -9.97 0.38 -4.43
C VAL A 74 -11.27 -0.06 -3.77
N ASP A 75 -12.12 -0.82 -4.48
CA ASP A 75 -13.48 -1.16 -4.05
C ASP A 75 -13.51 -1.84 -2.67
N ALA A 76 -12.60 -2.80 -2.46
CA ALA A 76 -12.50 -3.52 -1.19
C ALA A 76 -12.02 -2.62 -0.03
N LEU A 77 -11.24 -1.58 -0.31
CA LEU A 77 -10.80 -0.61 0.69
C LEU A 77 -11.92 0.38 1.01
N MET A 78 -12.65 0.85 -0.01
CA MET A 78 -13.77 1.80 0.11
C MET A 78 -14.99 1.21 0.81
N ALA A 79 -15.18 -0.11 0.77
CA ALA A 79 -16.29 -0.79 1.42
C ALA A 79 -16.12 -0.96 2.94
N ARG A 80 -15.02 -0.44 3.52
CA ARG A 80 -14.70 -0.59 4.94
C ARG A 80 -15.38 0.49 5.78
N ASP A 81 -15.79 0.11 6.98
CA ASP A 81 -16.38 0.99 7.99
C ASP A 81 -15.35 1.63 8.93
N ASP A 82 -14.14 1.06 9.00
CA ASP A 82 -13.02 1.56 9.82
C ASP A 82 -12.09 2.54 9.08
N LEU A 83 -12.46 2.97 7.87
CA LEU A 83 -11.62 3.83 7.04
C LEU A 83 -11.69 5.30 7.51
N PRO A 84 -10.56 5.95 7.80
CA PRO A 84 -10.56 7.33 8.27
C PRO A 84 -10.91 8.31 7.15
N ASN A 85 -11.45 9.47 7.51
CA ASN A 85 -11.81 10.54 6.58
C ASN A 85 -10.57 11.32 6.10
N VAL A 86 -9.71 10.67 5.34
CA VAL A 86 -8.47 11.20 4.77
C VAL A 86 -8.43 10.91 3.27
N PRO A 87 -7.60 11.61 2.49
CA PRO A 87 -7.38 11.27 1.09
C PRO A 87 -6.98 9.81 0.92
N ILE A 88 -7.55 9.17 -0.11
CA ILE A 88 -7.23 7.80 -0.47
C ILE A 88 -6.78 7.78 -1.92
N THR A 89 -5.63 7.15 -2.14
CA THR A 89 -5.01 7.02 -3.46
C THR A 89 -4.80 5.55 -3.79
N ARG A 90 -4.46 5.29 -5.05
CA ARG A 90 -4.09 3.96 -5.53
C ARG A 90 -2.81 4.04 -6.33
N VAL A 91 -2.06 2.94 -6.37
CA VAL A 91 -0.96 2.81 -7.30
C VAL A 91 -1.50 2.89 -8.74
N SER A 92 -0.85 3.71 -9.55
CA SER A 92 -1.14 3.85 -10.98
C SER A 92 0.18 3.71 -11.74
N ASP A 93 0.39 2.53 -12.27
CA ASP A 93 1.54 2.20 -13.12
C ASP A 93 1.09 2.22 -14.60
N PRO A 94 1.70 3.06 -15.46
CA PRO A 94 1.38 3.12 -16.89
C PRO A 94 1.55 1.79 -17.64
N ASP A 95 2.47 0.94 -17.19
CA ASP A 95 2.81 -0.34 -17.81
C ASP A 95 2.00 -1.52 -17.26
N MET A 96 1.20 -1.32 -16.20
CA MET A 96 0.40 -2.39 -15.59
C MET A 96 -0.58 -3.01 -16.60
N GLY A 97 -1.20 -2.21 -17.47
CA GLY A 97 -2.06 -2.73 -18.54
C GLY A 97 -1.31 -3.65 -19.51
N ARG A 98 -0.07 -3.31 -19.85
CA ARG A 98 0.79 -4.12 -20.73
C ARG A 98 1.23 -5.43 -20.06
N MET A 99 1.57 -5.37 -18.77
CA MET A 99 1.90 -6.57 -17.99
C MET A 99 0.70 -7.53 -17.92
N MET A 100 -0.49 -7.00 -17.64
CA MET A 100 -1.72 -7.82 -17.59
C MET A 100 -2.07 -8.40 -18.96
N ALA A 101 -1.97 -7.62 -20.04
CA ALA A 101 -2.19 -8.13 -21.40
C ALA A 101 -1.22 -9.28 -21.74
N SER A 102 0.05 -9.17 -21.32
CA SER A 102 1.06 -10.22 -21.54
C SER A 102 0.73 -11.49 -20.75
N PHE A 103 0.30 -11.35 -19.49
CA PHE A 103 -0.15 -12.48 -18.67
C PHE A 103 -1.37 -13.18 -19.28
N VAL A 104 -2.38 -12.42 -19.71
CA VAL A 104 -3.59 -12.95 -20.34
C VAL A 104 -3.24 -13.67 -21.65
N LEU A 105 -2.42 -13.06 -22.51
CA LEU A 105 -1.96 -13.69 -23.74
C LEU A 105 -1.27 -15.02 -23.47
N MET A 106 -0.36 -15.07 -22.49
CA MET A 106 0.32 -16.29 -22.08
C MET A 106 -0.68 -17.36 -21.61
N ALA A 107 -1.63 -17.00 -20.75
CA ALA A 107 -2.63 -17.93 -20.23
C ALA A 107 -3.54 -18.48 -21.35
N VAL A 108 -3.98 -17.62 -22.27
CA VAL A 108 -4.80 -18.01 -23.43
C VAL A 108 -4.01 -18.95 -24.34
N LEU A 109 -2.76 -18.62 -24.67
CA LEU A 109 -1.92 -19.47 -25.52
C LEU A 109 -1.64 -20.82 -24.89
N ARG A 110 -1.35 -20.86 -23.58
CA ARG A 110 -1.16 -22.10 -22.83
C ARG A 110 -2.39 -22.99 -22.97
N HIS A 111 -3.58 -22.45 -22.71
CA HIS A 111 -4.81 -23.25 -22.83
C HIS A 111 -5.10 -23.68 -24.27
N ALA A 112 -4.90 -22.80 -25.25
CA ALA A 112 -5.16 -23.09 -26.65
C ALA A 112 -4.18 -24.11 -27.26
N ARG A 113 -3.02 -24.36 -26.63
CA ARG A 113 -1.91 -25.14 -27.20
C ARG A 113 -1.48 -26.37 -26.37
N ASN A 114 -2.21 -26.71 -25.30
CA ASN A 114 -1.96 -27.81 -24.35
C ASN A 114 -0.64 -27.66 -23.56
#